data_AF-A0A8S2NES7-F1
#
_entry.id   AF-A0A8S2NES7-F1
#
_cell.length_a   1.000
_cell.length_b   1.000
_cell.length_c   1.000
_cell.angle_alpha   90.00
_cell.angle_beta   90.00
_cell.angle_gamma   90.00
#
_symmetry.space_group_name_H-M   'P 1'
#
loop_
_entity.id
_entity.type
_entity.pdbx_description
1 polymer ?
#
loop_
_entity_poly.entity_id
_entity_poly.type
_entity_poly.pdbx_seq_one_letter_code
_entity_poly.pdbx_strand_id
1 'polypeptide(L)'
;MFRRLFGESKSKNSSHLFSSSRSRRHDVDGQHQDALRTINYLQQSEDLMNKKLEKFDEDIADVQNKAMECLKKQNPDRAGAIRFIKRRKQLEQQKEKLWNMKQNIDLVNEQVQASQFNRQVADSLNIGQQHLKRVQKSMTTNKIEQIIDNITEEI
;
A
#
# COMPACT_ATOMS: atom_id res chain seq x y z
N MET A 1 13.17 -42.17 -33.70
CA MET A 1 12.91 -40.78 -34.14
C MET A 1 13.83 -39.83 -33.39
N PHE A 2 15.02 -39.56 -33.93
CA PHE A 2 16.04 -38.70 -33.32
C PHE A 2 16.79 -37.91 -34.41
N ARG A 3 16.92 -36.59 -34.18
CA ARG A 3 17.86 -35.60 -34.75
C ARG A 3 18.15 -35.61 -36.27
N ARG A 4 17.58 -34.62 -36.94
CA ARG A 4 18.17 -33.73 -37.97
C ARG A 4 17.18 -32.57 -38.07
N LEU A 5 17.54 -31.35 -37.70
CA LEU A 5 17.99 -30.33 -38.65
C LEU A 5 18.74 -29.26 -37.84
N PHE A 6 20.03 -29.50 -37.60
CA PHE A 6 20.96 -28.43 -37.23
C PHE A 6 21.01 -27.47 -38.42
N GLY A 7 20.47 -26.26 -38.23
CA GLY A 7 20.64 -25.15 -39.16
C GLY A 7 21.98 -24.49 -38.90
N GLU A 8 22.91 -24.67 -39.83
CA GLU A 8 24.18 -23.95 -39.87
C GLU A 8 23.99 -22.56 -40.50
N SER A 9 24.34 -21.54 -39.71
CA SER A 9 25.14 -20.36 -40.03
C SER A 9 24.89 -19.54 -41.32
N LYS A 10 24.47 -18.28 -41.12
CA LYS A 10 25.10 -17.13 -41.80
C LYS A 10 25.44 -16.02 -40.80
N SER A 11 26.73 -15.86 -40.58
CA SER A 11 27.38 -14.68 -40.04
C SER A 11 27.16 -13.47 -40.95
N LYS A 12 26.84 -12.30 -40.37
CA LYS A 12 27.53 -11.02 -40.63
C LYS A 12 26.97 -9.86 -39.78
N ASN A 13 27.92 -9.07 -39.30
CA ASN A 13 27.85 -7.67 -38.87
C ASN A 13 27.45 -7.36 -37.42
N SER A 14 28.52 -7.22 -36.63
CA SER A 14 28.64 -6.29 -35.52
C SER A 14 28.14 -4.88 -35.84
N SER A 15 27.18 -4.42 -35.05
CA SER A 15 27.05 -3.00 -34.74
C SER A 15 26.73 -2.89 -33.25
N HIS A 16 27.63 -2.23 -32.53
CA HIS A 16 27.50 -1.85 -31.13
C HIS A 16 26.09 -1.33 -30.82
N LEU A 17 25.27 -2.16 -30.20
CA LEU A 17 24.14 -1.68 -29.42
C LEU A 17 24.70 -1.29 -28.06
N PHE A 18 25.09 -0.02 -27.95
CA PHE A 18 25.19 0.65 -26.66
C PHE A 18 23.85 0.44 -25.96
N SER A 19 23.79 -0.51 -25.03
CA SER A 19 22.71 -0.55 -24.06
C SER A 19 22.91 0.69 -23.20
N SER A 20 22.22 1.76 -23.56
CA SER A 20 22.04 2.88 -22.64
C SER A 20 21.29 2.33 -21.44
N SER A 21 22.06 1.95 -20.41
CA SER A 21 21.58 1.78 -19.06
C SER A 21 21.08 3.15 -18.62
N ARG A 22 19.87 3.52 -19.06
CA ARG A 22 19.11 4.59 -18.47
C ARG A 22 18.89 4.15 -17.03
N SER A 23 19.73 4.67 -16.14
CA SER A 23 19.46 4.59 -14.71
C SER A 23 18.07 5.14 -14.55
N ARG A 24 17.09 4.28 -14.27
CA ARG A 24 15.84 4.72 -13.68
C ARG A 24 16.26 5.27 -12.32
N ARG A 25 16.64 6.54 -12.29
CA ARG A 25 16.59 7.33 -11.06
C ARG A 25 15.12 7.24 -10.70
N HIS A 26 14.84 6.32 -9.79
CA HIS A 26 13.50 6.10 -9.27
C HIS A 26 13.09 7.46 -8.74
N ASP A 27 12.08 8.07 -9.36
CA ASP A 27 11.63 9.40 -8.98
C ASP A 27 11.04 9.29 -7.57
N VAL A 28 11.86 9.65 -6.57
CA VAL A 28 11.54 9.45 -5.16
C VAL A 28 10.35 10.33 -4.78
N ASP A 29 10.26 11.49 -5.44
CA ASP A 29 9.23 12.50 -5.22
C ASP A 29 7.89 12.06 -5.81
N GLY A 30 7.91 11.49 -7.03
CA GLY A 30 6.71 10.91 -7.67
C GLY A 30 6.08 9.78 -6.84
N GLN A 31 6.89 8.93 -6.21
CA GLN A 31 6.36 7.84 -5.39
C GLN A 31 5.80 8.30 -4.03
N HIS A 32 6.28 9.41 -3.48
CA HIS A 32 5.70 10.00 -2.28
C HIS A 32 4.31 10.59 -2.59
N GLN A 33 4.21 11.32 -3.70
CA GLN A 33 2.94 11.85 -4.21
C GLN A 33 1.92 10.74 -4.49
N ASP A 34 2.35 9.62 -5.09
CA ASP A 34 1.49 8.47 -5.37
C ASP A 34 0.97 7.80 -4.08
N ALA A 35 1.80 7.70 -3.05
CA ALA A 35 1.37 7.13 -1.77
C ALA A 35 0.40 8.04 -1.02
N LEU A 36 0.61 9.35 -1.03
CA LEU A 36 -0.34 10.31 -0.47
C LEU A 36 -1.69 10.27 -1.19
N ARG A 37 -1.68 10.14 -2.53
CA ARG A 37 -2.91 9.92 -3.32
C ARG A 37 -3.59 8.62 -2.93
N THR A 38 -2.83 7.55 -2.75
CA THR A 38 -3.33 6.24 -2.34
C THR A 38 -3.97 6.30 -0.95
N ILE A 39 -3.33 6.95 0.02
CA ILE A 39 -3.87 7.15 1.38
C ILE A 39 -5.19 7.92 1.31
N ASN A 40 -5.23 9.05 0.59
CA ASN A 40 -6.45 9.84 0.43
C ASN A 40 -7.58 9.03 -0.22
N TYR A 41 -7.28 8.24 -1.24
CA TYR A 41 -8.26 7.37 -1.88
C TYR A 41 -8.79 6.30 -0.93
N LEU A 42 -7.92 5.65 -0.15
CA LEU A 42 -8.31 4.64 0.83
C LEU A 42 -9.20 5.24 1.93
N GLN A 43 -8.88 6.44 2.42
CA GLN A 43 -9.72 7.17 3.38
C GLN A 43 -11.10 7.51 2.82
N GLN A 44 -11.18 8.04 1.60
CA GLN A 44 -12.47 8.30 0.94
C GLN A 44 -13.28 7.01 0.75
N SER A 45 -12.61 5.91 0.41
CA SER A 45 -13.25 4.61 0.30
C SER A 45 -13.76 4.10 1.64
N GLU A 46 -13.01 4.30 2.73
CA GLU A 46 -13.42 3.97 4.09
C GLU A 46 -14.68 4.76 4.50
N ASP A 47 -14.71 6.08 4.26
CA ASP A 47 -15.86 6.93 4.53
C ASP A 47 -17.12 6.47 3.77
N LEU A 48 -16.97 6.09 2.51
CA LEU A 48 -18.07 5.53 1.72
C LEU A 48 -18.53 4.18 2.26
N MET A 49 -17.63 3.35 2.79
CA MET A 49 -18.00 2.09 3.45
C MET A 49 -18.76 2.34 4.75
N ASN A 50 -18.31 3.30 5.57
CA ASN A 50 -19.00 3.69 6.80
C ASN A 50 -20.44 4.14 6.52
N LYS A 51 -20.63 5.04 5.54
CA LYS A 51 -21.98 5.47 5.12
C LYS A 51 -22.86 4.31 4.64
N LYS A 52 -22.27 3.32 3.96
CA LYS A 52 -23.01 2.12 3.53
C LYS A 52 -23.36 1.22 4.71
N LEU A 53 -22.48 1.07 5.69
CA LEU A 53 -22.76 0.32 6.91
C LEU A 53 -23.92 0.94 7.70
N GLU A 54 -23.91 2.26 7.87
CA GLU A 54 -25.00 3.00 8.52
C GLU A 54 -26.33 2.77 7.79
N LYS A 55 -26.33 2.89 6.46
CA LYS A 55 -27.52 2.61 5.66
C LYS A 55 -28.01 1.16 5.79
N PHE A 56 -27.09 0.20 5.87
CA PHE A 56 -27.47 -1.19 6.13
C PHE A 56 -28.12 -1.36 7.51
N ASP A 57 -27.67 -0.63 8.53
CA ASP A 57 -28.30 -0.64 9.85
C ASP A 57 -29.72 -0.06 9.83
N GLU A 58 -29.94 1.02 9.10
CA GLU A 58 -31.27 1.58 8.85
C GLU A 58 -32.17 0.58 8.12
N ASP A 59 -31.69 0.00 7.01
CA ASP A 59 -32.44 -0.98 6.21
C ASP A 59 -32.79 -2.25 7.03
N ILE A 60 -31.88 -2.71 7.89
CA ILE A 60 -32.10 -3.86 8.78
C ILE A 60 -33.20 -3.53 9.80
N ALA A 61 -33.12 -2.36 10.44
CA ALA A 61 -34.12 -1.90 11.41
C ALA A 61 -35.51 -1.77 10.76
N ASP A 62 -35.58 -1.17 9.57
CA ASP A 62 -36.82 -1.03 8.81
C ASP A 62 -37.45 -2.37 8.45
N VAL A 63 -36.64 -3.32 7.97
CA VAL A 63 -37.13 -4.66 7.63
C VAL A 63 -37.59 -5.42 8.87
N GLN A 64 -36.91 -5.24 10.00
CA GLN A 64 -37.33 -5.81 11.29
C GLN A 64 -38.67 -5.22 11.75
N ASN A 65 -38.86 -3.91 11.64
CA ASN A 65 -40.12 -3.25 11.98
C ASN A 65 -41.28 -3.78 11.11
N LYS A 66 -41.07 -3.89 9.79
CA LYS A 66 -42.05 -4.47 8.86
C LYS A 66 -42.41 -5.91 9.21
N ALA A 67 -41.43 -6.72 9.63
CA ALA A 67 -41.68 -8.08 10.09
C ALA A 67 -42.56 -8.10 11.36
N MET A 68 -42.29 -7.21 12.32
CA MET A 68 -43.11 -7.09 13.54
C MET A 68 -44.53 -6.60 13.24
N GLU A 69 -44.70 -5.65 12.32
CA GLU A 69 -46.02 -5.17 11.89
C GLU A 69 -46.87 -6.27 11.27
N CYS A 70 -46.28 -7.15 10.44
CA CYS A 70 -46.97 -8.34 9.91
C CYS A 70 -47.52 -9.26 11.01
N LEU A 71 -46.84 -9.32 12.16
CA LEU A 71 -47.22 -10.18 13.28
C LEU A 71 -48.17 -9.50 14.29
N LYS A 72 -48.17 -8.16 14.37
CA LYS A 72 -49.03 -7.38 15.28
C LYS A 72 -50.48 -7.21 14.80
N LYS A 73 -50.76 -7.52 13.53
CA LYS A 73 -52.11 -7.41 12.94
C LYS A 73 -53.07 -8.41 13.59
N GLN A 74 -54.37 -8.06 13.64
CA GLN A 74 -55.44 -8.94 14.13
C GLN A 74 -55.47 -10.29 13.41
N ASN A 75 -55.12 -10.30 12.11
CA ASN A 75 -54.79 -11.50 11.34
C ASN A 75 -53.29 -11.47 10.98
N PRO A 76 -52.43 -12.25 11.65
CA PRO A 76 -50.98 -12.18 11.46
C PRO A 76 -50.57 -12.82 10.13
N ASP A 77 -49.87 -12.06 9.29
CA ASP A 77 -49.29 -12.57 8.05
C ASP A 77 -47.92 -13.20 8.33
N ARG A 78 -47.94 -14.47 8.75
CA ARG A 78 -46.73 -15.24 9.05
C ARG A 78 -45.86 -15.45 7.81
N ALA A 79 -46.44 -15.59 6.62
CA ALA A 79 -45.70 -15.79 5.39
C ALA A 79 -44.96 -14.51 4.98
N GLY A 80 -45.60 -13.35 5.09
CA GLY A 80 -44.98 -12.03 4.90
C GLY A 80 -43.86 -11.77 5.92
N ALA A 81 -44.09 -12.08 7.19
CA ALA A 81 -43.06 -11.94 8.23
C ALA A 81 -41.81 -12.78 7.91
N ILE A 82 -41.98 -14.03 7.46
CA ILE A 82 -40.85 -14.89 7.06
C ILE A 82 -40.06 -14.28 5.88
N ARG A 83 -40.74 -13.63 4.91
CA ARG A 83 -40.05 -12.95 3.80
C ARG A 83 -39.17 -11.80 4.30
N PHE A 84 -39.67 -10.99 5.22
CA PHE A 84 -38.87 -9.91 5.83
C PHE A 84 -37.71 -10.44 6.67
N ILE A 85 -37.91 -11.51 7.45
CA ILE A 85 -36.82 -12.14 8.22
C ILE A 85 -35.71 -12.68 7.30
N LYS A 86 -36.08 -13.32 6.17
CA LYS A 86 -35.10 -13.78 5.18
C LYS A 86 -34.34 -12.61 4.56
N ARG A 87 -35.04 -11.51 4.23
CA ARG A 87 -34.41 -10.30 3.70
C ARG A 87 -33.46 -9.67 4.71
N ARG A 88 -33.84 -9.61 5.99
CA ARG A 88 -32.96 -9.15 7.08
C ARG A 88 -31.66 -9.95 7.13
N LYS A 89 -31.75 -11.28 7.12
CA LYS A 89 -30.57 -12.16 7.12
C LYS A 89 -29.65 -11.91 5.91
N GLN A 90 -30.21 -11.64 4.74
CA GLN A 90 -29.41 -11.29 3.55
C GLN A 90 -28.69 -9.95 3.72
N LEU A 91 -29.37 -8.94 4.30
CA LEU A 91 -28.77 -7.64 4.57
C LEU A 91 -27.64 -7.74 5.61
N GLU A 92 -27.84 -8.52 6.67
CA GLU A 92 -26.80 -8.81 7.68
C GLU A 92 -25.55 -9.45 7.05
N GLN A 93 -25.73 -10.43 6.16
CA GLN A 93 -24.62 -11.04 5.43
C GLN A 93 -23.90 -10.05 4.49
N GLN A 94 -24.64 -9.14 3.85
CA GLN A 94 -24.05 -8.10 3.02
C GLN A 94 -23.28 -7.08 3.86
N LYS A 95 -23.82 -6.71 5.02
CA LYS A 95 -23.18 -5.84 6.00
C LYS A 95 -21.88 -6.45 6.49
N GLU A 96 -21.88 -7.73 6.86
CA GLU A 96 -20.69 -8.46 7.31
C GLU A 96 -19.59 -8.48 6.24
N LYS A 97 -19.95 -8.77 4.98
CA LYS A 97 -18.98 -8.71 3.87
C LYS A 97 -18.39 -7.32 3.69
N LEU A 98 -19.21 -6.28 3.79
CA LEU A 98 -18.75 -4.90 3.63
C LEU A 98 -17.87 -4.47 4.82
N TRP A 99 -18.19 -4.94 6.03
CA TRP A 99 -17.37 -4.73 7.21
C TRP A 99 -15.99 -5.40 7.07
N ASN A 100 -15.92 -6.65 6.61
CA ASN A 100 -14.66 -7.32 6.31
C ASN A 100 -13.85 -6.58 5.24
N MET A 101 -14.51 -6.04 4.22
CA MET A 101 -13.84 -5.24 3.18
C MET A 101 -13.28 -3.93 3.73
N LYS A 102 -14.00 -3.28 4.67
CA LYS A 102 -13.50 -2.10 5.39
C LYS A 102 -12.24 -2.44 6.18
N GLN A 103 -12.26 -3.53 6.97
CA GLN A 103 -11.08 -3.97 7.74
C GLN A 103 -9.85 -4.18 6.84
N ASN A 104 -10.04 -4.75 5.64
CA ASN A 104 -8.95 -4.90 4.68
C ASN A 104 -8.41 -3.56 4.17
N ILE A 105 -9.28 -2.56 3.97
CA ILE A 105 -8.85 -1.21 3.58
C ILE A 105 -8.06 -0.55 4.70
N ASP A 106 -8.52 -0.68 5.95
CA ASP A 106 -7.85 -0.12 7.12
C ASP A 106 -6.43 -0.71 7.23
N LEU A 107 -6.30 -2.04 7.12
CA LEU A 107 -5.01 -2.74 7.10
C LEU A 107 -4.09 -2.26 5.98
N VAL A 108 -4.62 -2.09 4.77
CA VAL A 108 -3.83 -1.59 3.62
C VAL A 108 -3.40 -0.15 3.85
N ASN A 109 -4.26 0.71 4.41
CA ASN A 109 -3.94 2.09 4.73
C ASN A 109 -2.80 2.17 5.75
N GLU A 110 -2.88 1.40 6.83
CA GLU A 110 -1.81 1.26 7.83
C GLU A 110 -0.49 0.80 7.18
N GLN A 111 -0.55 -0.21 6.31
CA GLN A 111 0.63 -0.71 5.62
C GLN A 111 1.26 0.34 4.69
N VAL A 112 0.45 1.11 3.96
CA VAL A 112 0.94 2.19 3.10
C VAL A 112 1.60 3.30 3.93
N GLN A 113 1.00 3.68 5.06
CA GLN A 113 1.57 4.67 5.98
C GLN A 113 2.89 4.19 6.60
N ALA A 114 2.94 2.94 7.07
CA ALA A 114 4.16 2.33 7.60
C ALA A 114 5.27 2.28 6.53
N SER A 115 4.93 1.92 5.30
CA SER A 115 5.89 1.92 4.18
C SER A 115 6.41 3.33 3.87
N GLN A 116 5.56 4.37 3.95
CA GLN A 116 5.97 5.75 3.77
C GLN A 116 6.93 6.20 4.86
N PHE A 117 6.63 5.89 6.13
CA PHE A 117 7.52 6.19 7.24
C PHE A 117 8.88 5.50 7.12
N ASN A 118 8.89 4.20 6.83
CA ASN A 118 10.13 3.43 6.65
C ASN A 118 11.01 4.01 5.53
N ARG A 119 10.39 4.53 4.46
CA ARG A 119 11.09 5.20 3.39
C ARG A 119 11.74 6.51 3.85
N GLN A 120 11.02 7.34 4.60
CA GLN A 120 11.57 8.59 5.15
C GLN A 120 12.77 8.33 6.07
N VAL A 121 12.71 7.26 6.88
CA VAL A 121 13.84 6.82 7.71
C VAL A 121 15.02 6.38 6.84
N ALA A 122 14.79 5.56 5.82
CA ALA A 122 15.83 5.11 4.90
C ALA A 122 16.51 6.29 4.17
N ASP A 123 15.73 7.27 3.71
CA ASP A 123 16.25 8.47 3.04
C ASP A 123 17.12 9.31 4.00
N SER A 124 16.68 9.49 5.24
CA SER A 124 17.43 10.20 6.29
C SER A 124 18.76 9.51 6.63
N LEU A 125 18.75 8.18 6.74
CA LEU A 125 19.96 7.39 6.97
C LEU A 125 20.92 7.49 5.78
N ASN A 126 20.40 7.51 4.55
CA ASN A 126 21.21 7.62 3.34
C ASN A 126 21.87 9.01 3.25
N ILE A 127 21.14 10.08 3.57
CA ILE A 127 21.68 11.44 3.71
C ILE A 127 22.77 11.46 4.78
N GLY A 128 22.49 10.92 5.98
CA GLY A 128 23.45 10.82 7.07
C GLY A 128 24.73 10.07 6.66
N GLN A 129 24.59 8.95 5.95
CA GLN A 129 25.73 8.19 5.43
C GLN A 129 26.54 8.99 4.40
N GLN A 130 25.90 9.77 3.52
CA GLN A 130 26.60 10.65 2.59
C GLN A 130 27.37 11.75 3.32
N HIS A 131 26.79 12.34 4.36
CA HIS A 131 27.48 13.32 5.21
C HIS A 131 28.68 12.69 5.93
N LEU A 132 28.50 11.51 6.54
CA LEU A 132 29.59 10.77 7.18
C LEU A 132 30.72 10.45 6.19
N LYS A 133 30.39 10.00 4.97
CA LYS A 133 31.38 9.76 3.92
C LYS A 133 32.12 11.04 3.52
N ARG A 134 31.44 12.19 3.44
CA ARG A 134 32.07 13.48 3.13
C ARG A 134 32.99 13.93 4.27
N VAL A 135 32.54 13.83 5.52
CA VAL A 135 33.33 14.18 6.72
C VAL A 135 34.56 13.28 6.80
N GLN A 136 34.39 11.97 6.68
CA GLN A 136 35.49 11.01 6.66
C GLN A 136 36.53 11.36 5.59
N LYS A 137 36.10 11.59 4.34
CA LYS A 137 37.00 12.01 3.25
C LYS A 137 37.71 13.33 3.53
N SER A 138 37.02 14.30 4.13
CA SER A 138 37.62 15.60 4.51
C SER A 138 38.58 15.51 5.69
N MET A 139 38.50 14.42 6.47
CA MET A 139 39.32 14.17 7.66
C MET A 139 40.60 13.39 7.32
N THR A 140 40.61 12.60 6.24
CA THR A 140 41.60 11.53 6.02
C THR A 140 42.96 11.88 5.42
N THR A 141 43.25 13.12 4.99
CA THR A 141 44.58 13.40 4.43
C THR A 141 45.27 14.56 5.13
N ASN A 142 44.80 15.80 4.98
CA ASN A 142 45.61 16.95 5.43
C ASN A 142 45.57 17.22 6.95
N LYS A 143 44.58 16.70 7.68
CA LYS A 143 44.45 16.92 9.14
C LYS A 143 45.01 15.78 9.98
N ILE A 144 45.08 14.56 9.47
CA ILE A 144 45.73 13.45 10.18
C ILE A 144 47.24 13.64 10.16
N GLU A 145 47.83 14.07 9.03
CA GLU A 145 49.25 14.45 8.97
C GLU A 145 49.57 15.61 9.92
N GLN A 146 48.77 16.69 9.94
CA GLN A 146 48.95 17.79 10.89
C GLN A 146 48.77 17.38 12.37
N ILE A 147 47.86 16.46 12.68
CA ILE A 147 47.67 15.97 14.06
C ILE A 147 48.83 15.06 14.47
N ILE A 148 49.36 14.23 13.56
CA ILE A 148 50.56 13.43 13.80
C ILE A 148 51.76 14.36 13.99
N ASP A 149 51.98 15.32 13.09
CA ASP A 149 53.09 16.28 13.18
C ASP A 149 53.03 17.07 14.50
N ASN A 150 51.85 17.58 14.89
CA ASN A 150 51.69 18.29 16.17
C ASN A 150 51.91 17.40 17.41
N ILE A 151 51.56 16.11 17.36
CA ILE A 151 51.85 15.15 18.45
C ILE A 151 53.36 14.84 18.51
N THR A 152 54.05 14.83 17.38
CA THR A 152 55.50 14.61 17.33
C THR A 152 56.30 15.84 17.74
N GLU A 153 55.74 17.05 17.62
CA GLU A 153 56.34 18.30 18.13
C GLU A 153 56.09 18.52 19.64
N GLU A 154 55.04 17.94 20.24
CA GLU A 154 54.73 18.05 21.68
C GLU A 154 55.35 16.95 22.57
N ILE A 155 56.09 15.98 22.00
CA ILE A 155 56.91 14.98 22.73
C ILE A 155 58.39 15.39 22.68
#